data_AF-A0A2G3Q069-F1
#
_entry.id   AF-A0A2G3Q069-F1
#
_cell.length_a   1.000
_cell.length_b   1.000
_cell.length_c   1.000
_cell.angle_alpha   90.00
_cell.angle_beta   90.00
_cell.angle_gamma   90.00
#
_symmetry.space_group_name_H-M   'P 1'
#
loop_
_entity.id
_entity.type
_entity.pdbx_description
1 polymer ?
#
loop_
_entity_poly.entity_id
_entity_poly.type
_entity_poly.pdbx_seq_one_letter_code
_entity_poly.pdbx_strand_id
1 'polypeptide(L)'
;MEFIFILTKYNDKSFKPQVSKALEKRTELVSRTEHPQMWKCVDKMNLKAKASEEVLKKRHSRYKLYGILLLILGFFLLIPSLMEPREMLIPLLVSTFTIGIGILNFRYARKSKKVKLTSFDKAAIKLFSEYEKIPMVTVTFTNDKVQLVGNVTIGYSEIEKIFITEDLFILIWNKRIAVLQKKDLSSYNVEEFISFITYKSHNLFEIVNISE
;
A
#
# COMPACT_ATOMS: atom_id res chain seq x y z
N MET A 1 -35.47 7.39 -0.31
CA MET A 1 -35.09 6.10 0.27
C MET A 1 -34.12 6.36 1.41
N GLU A 2 -34.13 5.54 2.44
CA GLU A 2 -33.32 5.72 3.64
C GLU A 2 -32.53 4.44 3.94
N PHE A 3 -31.20 4.49 3.89
CA PHE A 3 -30.36 3.34 4.18
C PHE A 3 -29.73 3.47 5.56
N ILE A 4 -29.97 2.49 6.44
CA ILE A 4 -29.55 2.54 7.84
C ILE A 4 -28.50 1.46 8.09
N PHE A 5 -27.32 1.90 8.55
CA PHE A 5 -26.23 1.03 8.99
C PHE A 5 -26.14 1.06 10.52
N ILE A 6 -26.29 -0.11 11.15
CA ILE A 6 -26.11 -0.28 12.59
C ILE A 6 -24.70 -0.83 12.82
N LEU A 7 -23.75 0.05 13.15
CA LEU A 7 -22.33 -0.31 13.16
C LEU A 7 -22.03 -1.35 14.23
N THR A 8 -21.55 -2.51 13.81
CA THR A 8 -21.07 -3.56 14.71
C THR A 8 -19.56 -3.48 14.91
N LYS A 9 -19.02 -4.27 15.85
CA LYS A 9 -17.57 -4.30 16.10
C LYS A 9 -16.80 -4.81 14.88
N TYR A 10 -15.66 -4.16 14.61
CA TYR A 10 -14.76 -4.47 13.50
C TYR A 10 -13.72 -5.54 13.89
N ASN A 11 -14.19 -6.77 14.09
CA ASN A 11 -13.35 -7.86 14.60
C ASN A 11 -12.70 -8.72 13.51
N ASP A 12 -13.06 -8.52 12.24
CA ASP A 12 -12.53 -9.34 11.15
C ASP A 12 -11.09 -8.97 10.80
N LYS A 13 -10.27 -10.00 10.57
CA LYS A 13 -8.89 -9.86 10.11
C LYS A 13 -8.82 -9.40 8.65
N SER A 14 -9.84 -9.69 7.84
CA SER A 14 -9.92 -9.30 6.42
C SER A 14 -10.07 -7.79 6.21
N PHE A 15 -10.61 -7.06 7.20
CA PHE A 15 -10.92 -5.64 7.08
C PHE A 15 -9.68 -4.76 6.97
N LYS A 16 -8.60 -5.09 7.71
CA LYS A 16 -7.35 -4.33 7.69
C LYS A 16 -6.71 -4.32 6.29
N PRO A 17 -6.50 -5.48 5.62
CA PRO A 17 -6.07 -5.52 4.22
C PRO A 17 -6.99 -4.74 3.27
N GLN A 18 -8.31 -4.87 3.40
CA GLN A 18 -9.27 -4.17 2.53
C GLN A 18 -9.15 -2.64 2.64
N VAL A 19 -9.08 -2.11 3.86
CA VAL A 19 -8.87 -0.67 4.10
C VAL A 19 -7.48 -0.23 3.63
N SER A 20 -6.44 -1.02 3.87
CA SER A 20 -5.08 -0.73 3.41
C SER A 20 -5.02 -0.59 1.89
N LYS A 21 -5.62 -1.55 1.16
CA LYS A 21 -5.72 -1.55 -0.32
C LYS A 21 -6.52 -0.34 -0.82
N ALA A 22 -7.59 0.05 -0.13
CA ALA A 22 -8.36 1.25 -0.49
C ALA A 22 -7.58 2.54 -0.30
N LEU A 23 -6.84 2.68 0.80
CA LEU A 23 -5.98 3.84 1.05
C LEU A 23 -4.83 3.93 0.04
N GLU A 24 -4.23 2.79 -0.28
CA GLU A 24 -3.23 2.69 -1.34
C GLU A 24 -3.83 3.12 -2.68
N LYS A 25 -5.01 2.58 -3.05
CA LYS A 25 -5.68 2.89 -4.31
C LYS A 25 -6.06 4.37 -4.41
N ARG A 26 -6.56 4.97 -3.33
CA ARG A 26 -6.82 6.42 -3.29
C ARG A 26 -5.56 7.22 -3.58
N THR A 27 -4.47 6.89 -2.90
CA THR A 27 -3.18 7.58 -3.06
C THR A 27 -2.64 7.42 -4.47
N GLU A 28 -2.79 6.23 -5.04
CA GLU A 28 -2.44 5.92 -6.42
C GLU A 28 -3.23 6.80 -7.40
N LEU A 29 -4.55 6.91 -7.22
CA LEU A 29 -5.42 7.73 -8.08
C LEU A 29 -5.04 9.21 -8.02
N VAL A 30 -4.85 9.75 -6.80
CA VAL A 30 -4.40 11.14 -6.64
C VAL A 30 -3.04 11.35 -7.30
N SER A 31 -2.09 10.44 -7.07
CA SER A 31 -0.76 10.51 -7.67
C SER A 31 -0.78 10.43 -9.20
N ARG A 32 -1.70 9.65 -9.79
CA ARG A 32 -1.88 9.58 -11.24
C ARG A 32 -2.31 10.90 -11.85
N THR A 33 -3.20 11.61 -11.18
CA THR A 33 -3.66 12.94 -11.60
C THR A 33 -2.54 13.97 -11.49
N GLU A 34 -1.80 13.99 -10.38
CA GLU A 34 -0.71 14.96 -10.13
C GLU A 34 0.54 14.70 -10.97
N HIS A 35 0.88 13.43 -11.24
CA HIS A 35 2.15 13.04 -11.87
C HIS A 35 1.96 12.05 -13.03
N PRO A 36 1.22 12.42 -14.09
CA PRO A 36 0.85 11.49 -15.16
C PRO A 36 2.05 10.95 -15.94
N GLN A 37 3.12 11.74 -16.11
CA GLN A 37 4.32 11.30 -16.84
C GLN A 37 5.10 10.23 -16.07
N MET A 38 5.17 10.35 -14.74
CA MET A 38 5.81 9.33 -13.89
C MET A 38 5.03 8.02 -13.97
N TRP A 39 3.71 8.09 -13.94
CA TRP A 39 2.85 6.91 -14.08
C TRP A 39 2.96 6.25 -15.45
N LYS A 40 3.09 6.99 -16.55
CA LYS A 40 3.41 6.41 -17.87
C LYS A 40 4.71 5.60 -17.85
N CYS A 41 5.74 6.09 -17.17
CA CYS A 41 6.99 5.35 -17.01
C CYS A 41 6.80 4.08 -16.17
N VAL A 42 6.10 4.18 -15.04
CA VAL A 42 5.80 3.04 -14.15
C VAL A 42 4.98 1.98 -14.89
N ASP A 43 3.94 2.37 -15.62
CA ASP A 43 3.10 1.47 -16.39
C ASP A 43 3.91 0.77 -17.48
N LYS A 44 4.79 1.49 -18.18
CA LYS A 44 5.72 0.90 -19.16
C LYS A 44 6.67 -0.13 -18.53
N MET A 45 7.10 0.08 -17.29
CA MET A 45 7.90 -0.91 -16.56
C MET A 45 7.06 -2.12 -16.15
N ASN A 46 5.81 -1.90 -15.71
CA ASN A 46 4.89 -2.95 -15.27
C ASN A 46 4.36 -3.83 -16.42
N LEU A 47 4.37 -3.33 -17.67
CA LEU A 47 4.05 -4.14 -18.86
C LEU A 47 5.01 -5.32 -19.04
N LYS A 48 6.24 -5.24 -18.52
CA LYS A 48 7.19 -6.34 -18.60
C LYS A 48 6.85 -7.37 -17.53
N ALA A 49 6.70 -8.62 -17.96
CA ALA A 49 6.50 -9.75 -17.04
C ALA A 49 7.58 -9.74 -15.96
N LYS A 50 7.15 -9.83 -14.70
CA LYS A 50 8.08 -9.99 -13.58
C LYS A 50 8.83 -11.30 -13.77
N ALA A 51 10.14 -11.27 -13.53
CA ALA A 51 10.95 -12.49 -13.59
C ALA A 51 10.37 -13.52 -12.61
N SER A 52 10.33 -14.79 -13.04
CA SER A 52 9.84 -15.88 -12.20
C SER A 52 10.64 -15.97 -10.90
N GLU A 53 10.01 -16.47 -9.84
CA GLU A 53 10.67 -16.61 -8.54
C GLU A 53 11.93 -17.49 -8.63
N GLU A 54 11.92 -18.50 -9.50
CA GLU A 54 13.10 -19.32 -9.79
C GLU A 54 14.25 -18.52 -10.41
N VAL A 55 13.96 -17.67 -11.41
CA VAL A 55 14.97 -16.80 -12.04
C VAL A 55 15.52 -15.81 -11.03
N LEU A 56 14.68 -15.26 -10.16
CA LEU A 56 15.10 -14.36 -9.08
C LEU A 56 15.99 -15.08 -8.05
N LYS A 57 15.62 -16.30 -7.62
CA LYS A 57 16.44 -17.11 -6.71
C LYS A 57 17.80 -17.44 -7.32
N LYS A 58 17.86 -17.88 -8.58
CA LYS A 58 19.11 -18.12 -9.30
C LYS A 58 19.97 -16.85 -9.37
N ARG A 59 19.37 -15.70 -9.66
CA ARG A 59 20.05 -14.40 -9.70
C ARG A 59 20.64 -14.01 -8.34
N HIS A 60 19.88 -14.16 -7.25
CA HIS A 60 20.38 -13.90 -5.91
C HIS A 60 21.52 -14.83 -5.52
N SER A 61 21.43 -16.12 -5.87
CA SER A 61 22.52 -17.08 -5.64
C SER A 61 23.81 -16.68 -6.36
N ARG A 62 23.71 -16.30 -7.64
CA ARG A 62 24.86 -15.80 -8.42
C ARG A 62 25.47 -14.54 -7.81
N TYR A 63 24.66 -13.54 -7.44
CA TYR A 63 25.18 -12.33 -6.80
C TYR A 63 25.82 -12.60 -5.45
N LYS A 64 25.32 -13.57 -4.69
CA LYS A 64 25.96 -14.02 -3.45
C LYS A 64 27.34 -14.62 -3.74
N LEU A 65 27.44 -15.50 -4.74
CA LEU A 65 28.71 -16.11 -5.14
C LEU A 65 29.71 -15.05 -5.65
N TYR A 66 29.28 -14.17 -6.56
CA TYR A 66 30.11 -13.07 -7.06
C TYR A 66 30.56 -12.15 -5.92
N GLY A 67 29.66 -11.82 -4.99
CA GLY A 67 30.01 -11.05 -3.80
C GLY A 67 31.11 -11.72 -2.96
N ILE A 68 31.01 -13.03 -2.72
CA ILE A 68 32.02 -13.79 -1.97
C ILE A 68 33.36 -13.81 -2.72
N LEU A 69 33.35 -14.09 -4.03
CA LEU A 69 34.58 -14.10 -4.84
C LEU A 69 35.28 -12.74 -4.85
N LEU A 70 34.50 -11.66 -5.00
CA LEU A 70 35.03 -10.29 -4.94
C LEU A 70 35.60 -9.94 -3.57
N LEU A 71 34.97 -10.41 -2.48
CA LEU A 71 35.51 -10.22 -1.14
C LEU A 71 36.85 -10.95 -0.97
N ILE A 72 36.95 -12.21 -1.37
CA ILE A 72 38.19 -13.00 -1.27
C ILE A 72 39.30 -12.33 -2.08
N LEU A 73 39.04 -12.00 -3.34
CA LEU A 73 40.03 -11.36 -4.22
C LEU A 73 40.43 -9.97 -3.71
N GLY A 74 39.44 -9.20 -3.24
CA GLY A 74 39.65 -7.88 -2.67
C GLY A 74 40.53 -7.94 -1.43
N PHE A 75 40.27 -8.85 -0.48
CA PHE A 75 41.12 -9.02 0.70
C PHE A 75 42.51 -9.55 0.35
N PHE A 76 42.61 -10.49 -0.58
CA PHE A 76 43.88 -11.02 -1.06
C PHE A 76 44.78 -9.90 -1.61
N LEU A 77 44.21 -8.95 -2.34
CA LEU A 77 44.95 -7.80 -2.86
C LEU A 77 45.16 -6.70 -1.80
N LEU A 78 44.22 -6.53 -0.86
CA LEU A 78 44.28 -5.48 0.16
C LEU A 78 45.43 -5.71 1.15
N ILE A 79 45.61 -6.94 1.63
CA ILE A 79 46.62 -7.29 2.65
C ILE A 79 48.04 -6.84 2.25
N PRO A 80 48.59 -7.22 1.08
CA PRO A 80 49.91 -6.77 0.66
C PRO A 80 49.93 -5.26 0.34
N SER A 81 48.85 -4.72 -0.22
CA SER A 81 48.76 -3.28 -0.54
C SER A 81 48.82 -2.39 0.71
N LEU A 82 48.40 -2.91 1.87
CA LEU A 82 48.50 -2.21 3.14
C LEU A 82 49.90 -2.28 3.77
N MET A 83 50.73 -3.24 3.38
CA MET A 83 52.12 -3.34 3.87
C MET A 83 53.00 -2.24 3.27
N GLU A 84 52.80 -1.93 1.98
CA GLU A 84 53.57 -0.91 1.26
C GLU A 84 52.66 0.10 0.55
N PRO A 85 51.90 0.91 1.30
CA PRO A 85 50.82 1.72 0.74
C PRO A 85 51.31 2.83 -0.20
N ARG A 86 52.55 3.29 -0.06
CA ARG A 86 53.12 4.35 -0.93
C ARG A 86 53.51 3.84 -2.31
N GLU A 87 53.89 2.58 -2.42
CA GLU A 87 54.30 1.95 -3.68
C GLU A 87 53.12 1.26 -4.36
N MET A 88 52.13 0.82 -3.57
CA MET A 88 50.95 0.08 -4.03
C MET A 88 49.64 0.87 -3.96
N LEU A 89 49.68 2.19 -4.24
CA LEU A 89 48.47 3.03 -4.22
C LEU A 89 47.37 2.54 -5.18
N ILE A 90 47.74 2.10 -6.38
CA ILE A 90 46.78 1.57 -7.37
C ILE A 90 46.15 0.26 -6.86
N PRO A 91 46.93 -0.77 -6.45
CA PRO A 91 46.39 -1.97 -5.79
C PRO A 91 45.51 -1.69 -4.57
N LEU A 92 45.87 -0.70 -3.75
CA LEU A 92 45.11 -0.29 -2.57
C LEU A 92 43.71 0.25 -2.93
N LEU A 93 43.64 1.11 -3.96
CA LEU A 93 42.36 1.62 -4.45
C LEU A 93 41.51 0.50 -5.06
N VAL A 94 42.10 -0.31 -5.94
CA VAL A 94 41.41 -1.42 -6.63
C VAL A 94 40.86 -2.43 -5.62
N SER A 95 41.66 -2.82 -4.62
CA SER A 95 41.23 -3.76 -3.58
C SER A 95 40.07 -3.19 -2.74
N THR A 96 40.16 -1.92 -2.34
CA THR A 96 39.10 -1.24 -1.58
C THR A 96 37.79 -1.16 -2.35
N PHE A 97 37.84 -0.77 -3.64
CA PHE A 97 36.66 -0.76 -4.50
C PHE A 97 36.07 -2.16 -4.70
N THR A 98 36.92 -3.16 -4.91
CA THR A 98 36.51 -4.56 -5.11
C THR A 98 35.78 -5.10 -3.88
N ILE A 99 36.30 -4.83 -2.67
CA ILE A 99 35.63 -5.18 -1.41
C ILE A 99 34.29 -4.45 -1.30
N GLY A 100 34.23 -3.15 -1.61
CA GLY A 100 32.99 -2.38 -1.58
C GLY A 100 31.88 -2.97 -2.47
N ILE A 101 32.24 -3.35 -3.71
CA ILE A 101 31.33 -4.01 -4.65
C ILE A 101 30.93 -5.41 -4.14
N GLY A 102 31.87 -6.16 -3.55
CA GLY A 102 31.61 -7.46 -2.93
C GLY A 102 30.58 -7.38 -1.80
N ILE A 103 30.74 -6.42 -0.88
CA ILE A 103 29.78 -6.15 0.20
C ILE A 103 28.40 -5.78 -0.37
N LEU A 104 28.35 -4.92 -1.39
CA LEU A 104 27.09 -4.49 -2.00
C LEU A 104 26.31 -5.68 -2.60
N ASN A 105 27.00 -6.54 -3.37
CA ASN A 105 26.41 -7.75 -3.96
C ASN A 105 25.90 -8.72 -2.88
N PHE A 106 26.70 -8.93 -1.82
CA PHE A 106 26.32 -9.78 -0.70
C PHE A 106 25.08 -9.25 0.04
N ARG A 107 25.01 -7.93 0.29
CA ARG A 107 23.83 -7.29 0.90
C ARG A 107 22.59 -7.37 0.02
N TYR A 108 22.75 -7.22 -1.30
CA TYR A 108 21.65 -7.33 -2.25
C TYR A 108 21.05 -8.74 -2.27
N ALA A 109 21.89 -9.77 -2.26
CA ALA A 109 21.47 -11.17 -2.18
C ALA A 109 20.79 -11.53 -0.84
N ARG A 110 21.07 -10.77 0.24
CA ARG A 110 20.54 -11.02 1.59
C ARG A 110 19.16 -10.42 1.84
N LYS A 111 18.58 -9.62 0.93
CA LYS A 111 17.22 -9.09 1.13
C LYS A 111 16.22 -10.24 1.18
N SER A 112 15.88 -10.69 2.39
CA SER A 112 14.78 -11.63 2.61
C SER A 112 13.46 -10.90 2.35
N LYS A 113 12.49 -11.60 1.74
CA LYS A 113 11.07 -11.20 1.69
C LYS A 113 10.47 -11.19 3.11
N LYS A 114 10.94 -10.35 4.02
CA LYS A 114 10.12 -10.03 5.20
C LYS A 114 9.03 -9.10 4.69
N VAL A 115 7.78 -9.55 4.75
CA VAL A 115 6.61 -8.72 4.48
C VAL A 115 6.64 -7.61 5.54
N LYS A 116 7.11 -6.43 5.14
CA LYS A 116 7.12 -5.27 6.01
C LYS A 116 5.74 -4.64 5.95
N LEU A 117 5.15 -4.36 7.11
CA LEU A 117 3.93 -3.56 7.21
C LEU A 117 4.16 -2.22 6.50
N THR A 118 3.30 -1.93 5.52
CA THR A 118 3.30 -0.68 4.77
C THR A 118 2.81 0.47 5.67
N SER A 119 2.97 1.71 5.20
CA SER A 119 2.35 2.87 5.86
C SER A 119 0.83 2.77 5.88
N PHE A 120 0.22 2.19 4.83
CA PHE A 120 -1.22 1.98 4.73
C PHE A 120 -1.71 0.92 5.71
N ASP A 121 -0.95 -0.16 5.92
CA ASP A 121 -1.30 -1.17 6.93
C ASP A 121 -1.31 -0.56 8.33
N LYS A 122 -0.31 0.28 8.63
CA LYS A 122 -0.25 1.00 9.92
C LYS A 122 -1.40 1.97 10.07
N ALA A 123 -1.78 2.68 9.01
CA ALA A 123 -2.92 3.59 9.02
C ALA A 123 -4.25 2.85 9.25
N ALA A 124 -4.46 1.70 8.58
CA ALA A 124 -5.63 0.86 8.78
C ALA A 124 -5.68 0.29 10.21
N ILE A 125 -4.56 -0.17 10.76
CA ILE A 125 -4.48 -0.63 12.16
C ILE A 125 -4.85 0.50 13.12
N LYS A 126 -4.29 1.70 12.92
CA LYS A 126 -4.59 2.87 13.74
C LYS A 126 -6.07 3.23 13.67
N LEU A 127 -6.64 3.25 12.46
CA LEU A 127 -8.05 3.52 12.23
C LEU A 127 -8.93 2.59 13.06
N PHE A 128 -8.76 1.27 12.94
CA PHE A 128 -9.60 0.31 13.66
C PHE A 128 -9.41 0.39 15.19
N SER A 129 -8.20 0.73 15.68
CA SER A 129 -7.98 0.97 17.10
C SER A 129 -8.74 2.19 17.65
N GLU A 130 -9.10 3.14 16.78
CA GLU A 130 -9.98 4.26 17.14
C GLU A 130 -11.45 3.83 17.11
N TYR A 131 -11.87 3.01 16.15
CA TYR A 131 -13.23 2.45 16.09
C TYR A 131 -13.57 1.59 17.32
N GLU A 132 -12.62 0.86 17.90
CA GLU A 132 -12.84 0.09 19.14
C GLU A 132 -13.28 0.95 20.33
N LYS A 133 -12.99 2.26 20.30
CA LYS A 133 -13.32 3.21 21.37
C LYS A 133 -14.68 3.89 21.17
N ILE A 134 -15.26 3.78 19.98
CA ILE A 134 -16.52 4.42 19.62
C ILE A 134 -17.68 3.50 20.03
N PRO A 135 -18.75 4.02 20.66
CA PRO A 135 -19.92 3.20 20.99
C PRO A 135 -20.62 2.65 19.73
N MET A 136 -21.57 1.74 19.92
CA MET A 136 -22.42 1.27 18.82
C MET A 136 -23.22 2.44 18.26
N VAL A 137 -23.10 2.68 16.97
CA VAL A 137 -23.50 3.93 16.30
C VAL A 137 -24.32 3.60 15.06
N THR A 138 -25.31 4.43 14.76
CA THR A 138 -26.11 4.31 13.53
C THR A 138 -25.66 5.35 12.51
N VAL A 139 -25.47 4.92 11.26
CA VAL A 139 -25.20 5.79 10.12
C VAL A 139 -26.37 5.72 9.17
N THR A 140 -26.94 6.88 8.83
CA THR A 140 -28.14 6.96 8.00
C THR A 140 -27.84 7.73 6.72
N PHE A 141 -28.12 7.10 5.58
CA PHE A 141 -28.08 7.71 4.27
C PHE A 141 -29.50 8.08 3.86
N THR A 142 -29.76 9.39 3.79
CA THR A 142 -31.02 9.93 3.27
C THR A 142 -30.82 10.42 1.85
N ASN A 143 -31.90 10.81 1.15
CA ASN A 143 -31.77 11.32 -0.22
C ASN A 143 -30.84 12.55 -0.34
N ASP A 144 -30.76 13.38 0.70
CA ASP A 144 -30.06 14.68 0.60
C ASP A 144 -28.71 14.69 1.30
N LYS A 145 -28.56 13.86 2.35
CA LYS A 145 -27.39 13.89 3.23
C LYS A 145 -27.08 12.53 3.84
N VAL A 146 -25.81 12.37 4.22
CA VAL A 146 -25.34 11.28 5.08
C VAL A 146 -25.25 11.82 6.51
N GLN A 147 -25.92 11.17 7.45
CA GLN A 147 -25.86 11.50 8.87
C GLN A 147 -25.01 10.47 9.61
N LEU A 148 -23.89 10.95 10.16
CA LEU A 148 -23.06 10.21 11.10
C LEU A 148 -23.43 10.62 12.54
N VAL A 149 -23.09 9.79 13.52
CA VAL A 149 -23.33 10.12 14.93
C VAL A 149 -22.58 11.39 15.34
N GLY A 150 -23.25 12.22 16.16
CA GLY A 150 -22.76 13.50 16.64
C GLY A 150 -23.22 14.71 15.83
N ASN A 151 -24.38 14.63 15.15
CA ASN A 151 -24.92 15.66 14.25
C ASN A 151 -24.01 16.01 13.06
N VAL A 152 -23.00 15.18 12.78
CA VAL A 152 -22.15 15.36 11.61
C VAL A 152 -22.95 14.97 10.38
N THR A 153 -23.41 16.00 9.69
CA THR A 153 -24.13 15.89 8.42
C THR A 153 -23.14 16.11 7.30
N ILE A 154 -23.09 15.19 6.36
CA ILE A 154 -22.22 15.26 5.18
C ILE A 154 -23.13 15.40 3.97
N GLY A 155 -22.96 16.48 3.21
CA GLY A 155 -23.58 16.62 1.90
C GLY A 155 -22.92 15.68 0.88
N TYR A 156 -23.68 15.14 -0.07
CA TYR A 156 -23.11 14.28 -1.11
C TYR A 156 -22.03 14.96 -1.95
N SER A 157 -22.04 16.29 -2.05
CA SER A 157 -21.02 17.09 -2.72
C SER A 157 -19.68 17.19 -1.96
N GLU A 158 -19.67 16.88 -0.66
CA GLU A 158 -18.44 16.85 0.15
C GLU A 158 -17.70 15.51 0.03
N ILE A 159 -18.41 14.49 -0.43
CA ILE A 159 -17.85 13.15 -0.61
C ILE A 159 -16.86 13.22 -1.77
N GLU A 160 -15.63 12.80 -1.54
CA GLU A 160 -14.62 12.72 -2.60
C GLU A 160 -14.78 11.40 -3.35
N LYS A 161 -14.73 10.28 -2.60
CA LYS A 161 -14.74 8.92 -3.16
C LYS A 161 -15.42 7.93 -2.23
N ILE A 162 -16.04 6.92 -2.82
CA ILE A 162 -16.54 5.73 -2.14
C ILE A 162 -15.83 4.51 -2.74
N PHE A 163 -15.11 3.76 -1.91
CA PHE A 163 -14.56 2.48 -2.30
C PHE A 163 -15.49 1.36 -1.86
N ILE A 164 -15.76 0.43 -2.77
CA ILE A 164 -16.53 -0.78 -2.52
C ILE A 164 -15.56 -1.94 -2.52
N THR A 165 -15.37 -2.58 -1.36
CA THR A 165 -14.56 -3.79 -1.20
C THR A 165 -15.46 -5.01 -1.07
N GLU A 166 -14.90 -6.17 -0.74
CA GLU A 166 -15.68 -7.40 -0.53
C GLU A 166 -16.68 -7.24 0.62
N ASP A 167 -16.24 -6.73 1.78
CA ASP A 167 -17.06 -6.65 2.99
C ASP A 167 -17.44 -5.22 3.41
N LEU A 168 -16.79 -4.21 2.83
CA LEU A 168 -16.83 -2.83 3.34
C LEU A 168 -17.24 -1.82 2.26
N PHE A 169 -17.91 -0.78 2.71
CA PHE A 169 -18.00 0.50 2.03
C PHE A 169 -17.08 1.49 2.75
N ILE A 170 -16.16 2.10 2.01
CA ILE A 170 -15.19 3.04 2.55
C ILE A 170 -15.46 4.41 1.95
N LEU A 171 -15.99 5.30 2.77
CA LEU A 171 -16.33 6.67 2.42
C LEU A 171 -15.18 7.60 2.77
N ILE A 172 -14.82 8.51 1.85
CA ILE A 172 -13.77 9.51 2.08
C ILE A 172 -14.31 10.90 1.74
N TRP A 173 -14.17 11.83 2.67
CA TRP A 173 -14.60 13.23 2.54
C TRP A 173 -13.68 14.11 3.39
N ASN A 174 -13.29 15.30 2.91
CA ASN A 174 -12.53 16.28 3.69
C ASN A 174 -11.34 15.68 4.49
N LYS A 175 -10.56 14.78 3.87
CA LYS A 175 -9.45 14.01 4.49
C LYS A 175 -9.84 13.11 5.67
N ARG A 176 -11.13 12.84 5.87
CA ARG A 176 -11.70 11.88 6.82
C ARG A 176 -12.13 10.61 6.09
N ILE A 177 -12.21 9.53 6.84
CA ILE A 177 -12.57 8.20 6.34
C ILE A 177 -13.60 7.56 7.27
N ALA A 178 -14.66 7.02 6.70
CA ALA A 178 -15.63 6.17 7.38
C ALA A 178 -15.62 4.80 6.73
N VAL A 179 -15.58 3.77 7.55
CA VAL A 179 -15.69 2.38 7.13
C VAL A 179 -17.05 1.90 7.58
N LEU A 180 -17.81 1.30 6.69
CA LEU A 180 -19.13 0.74 6.95
C LEU A 180 -19.12 -0.71 6.51
N GLN A 181 -19.58 -1.63 7.36
CA GLN A 181 -19.66 -3.03 6.98
C GLN A 181 -20.93 -3.27 6.16
N LYS A 182 -20.85 -4.09 5.11
CA LYS A 182 -22.03 -4.45 4.31
C LYS A 182 -23.08 -5.17 5.15
N LYS A 183 -22.64 -6.01 6.09
CA LYS A 183 -23.52 -6.75 7.00
C LYS A 183 -24.28 -5.86 8.00
N ASP A 184 -23.82 -4.62 8.20
CA ASP A 184 -24.43 -3.69 9.14
C ASP A 184 -25.65 -2.97 8.51
N LEU A 185 -25.89 -3.16 7.20
CA LEU A 185 -27.04 -2.61 6.49
C LEU A 185 -28.32 -3.33 6.93
N SER A 186 -29.20 -2.61 7.62
CA SER A 186 -30.40 -3.19 8.26
C SER A 186 -31.70 -2.95 7.49
N SER A 187 -31.73 -1.95 6.61
CA SER A 187 -32.96 -1.49 5.97
C SER A 187 -33.26 -2.14 4.61
N TYR A 188 -32.23 -2.35 3.78
CA TYR A 188 -32.35 -2.67 2.35
C TYR A 188 -31.21 -3.60 1.89
N ASN A 189 -31.27 -4.13 0.67
CA ASN A 189 -30.20 -4.98 0.15
C ASN A 189 -28.94 -4.16 -0.21
N VAL A 190 -27.79 -4.81 -0.15
CA VAL A 190 -26.49 -4.24 -0.56
C VAL A 190 -26.54 -3.76 -2.01
N GLU A 191 -27.20 -4.49 -2.91
CA GLU A 191 -27.36 -4.14 -4.33
C GLU A 191 -28.18 -2.86 -4.53
N GLU A 192 -29.24 -2.67 -3.74
CA GLU A 192 -30.07 -1.47 -3.76
C GLU A 192 -29.28 -0.26 -3.26
N PHE A 193 -28.46 -0.46 -2.21
CA PHE A 193 -27.55 0.58 -1.74
C PHE A 193 -26.51 0.94 -2.80
N ILE A 194 -25.91 -0.05 -3.47
CA ILE A 194 -24.96 0.18 -4.58
C ILE A 194 -25.64 0.96 -5.72
N SER A 195 -26.87 0.60 -6.06
CA SER A 195 -27.66 1.29 -7.09
C SER A 195 -27.95 2.75 -6.67
N PHE A 196 -28.30 2.97 -5.41
CA PHE A 196 -28.53 4.30 -4.85
C PHE A 196 -27.29 5.18 -4.88
N ILE A 197 -26.13 4.69 -4.42
CA ILE A 197 -24.88 5.47 -4.46
C ILE A 197 -24.42 5.71 -5.89
N THR A 198 -24.63 4.76 -6.81
CA THR A 198 -24.28 4.90 -8.24
C THR A 198 -25.16 5.93 -8.94
N TYR A 199 -26.44 5.98 -8.59
CA TYR A 199 -27.32 7.04 -9.05
C TYR A 199 -26.85 8.40 -8.52
N LYS A 200 -26.52 8.49 -7.23
CA LYS A 200 -26.07 9.73 -6.57
C LYS A 200 -24.69 10.20 -6.98
N SER A 201 -23.81 9.30 -7.43
CA SER A 201 -22.43 9.65 -7.80
C SER A 201 -22.34 10.52 -9.04
N HIS A 202 -23.39 10.58 -9.87
CA HIS A 202 -23.44 11.35 -11.11
C HIS A 202 -22.99 12.81 -10.86
N ASN A 203 -21.73 13.08 -11.22
CA ASN A 203 -21.01 14.36 -11.04
C ASN A 203 -20.73 14.82 -9.61
N LEU A 204 -21.00 14.00 -8.58
CA LEU A 204 -20.76 14.39 -7.17
C LEU A 204 -19.52 13.74 -6.56
N PHE A 205 -19.29 12.45 -6.81
CA PHE A 205 -18.16 11.71 -6.23
C PHE A 205 -17.81 10.49 -7.07
N GLU A 206 -16.60 9.96 -6.92
CA GLU A 206 -16.18 8.75 -7.65
C GLU A 206 -16.46 7.47 -6.85
N ILE A 207 -16.98 6.45 -7.53
CA ILE A 207 -17.12 5.10 -6.98
C ILE A 207 -16.02 4.22 -7.55
N VAL A 208 -15.29 3.52 -6.68
CA VAL A 208 -14.19 2.63 -7.06
C VAL A 208 -14.43 1.24 -6.48
N ASN A 209 -14.62 0.26 -7.36
CA ASN A 209 -14.69 -1.14 -6.97
C ASN A 209 -13.28 -1.70 -6.80
N ILE A 210 -12.99 -2.25 -5.63
CA ILE A 210 -11.75 -2.96 -5.33
C ILE A 210 -12.10 -4.44 -5.20
N SER A 211 -12.02 -5.15 -6.33
CA SER A 211 -11.99 -6.61 -6.34
C SER A 211 -10.62 -7.08 -5.85
N GLU A 212 -10.55 -8.22 -5.14
CA GLU A 212 -9.27 -8.83 -4.78
C GLU A 212 -8.41 -9.19 -6.00
#